data_AF-A0AAE0RZH4-F1
#
_entry.id   AF-A0AAE0RZH4-F1
#
_cell.length_a   1.000
_cell.length_b   1.000
_cell.length_c   1.000
_cell.angle_alpha   90.00
_cell.angle_beta   90.00
_cell.angle_gamma   90.00
#
_symmetry.space_group_name_H-M   'P 1'
#
loop_
_entity.id
_entity.type
_entity.pdbx_description
1 polymer ?
#
loop_
_entity_poly.entity_id
_entity_poly.type
_entity_poly.pdbx_seq_one_letter_code
_entity_poly.pdbx_strand_id
1 'polypeptide(L)'
;MSLTVQMLKSKIHKPRVTGLELNYEGSIKVDKDLIEKAGMLFYEKVQVVNNNNGNRFETYLIPGKKGSGEVELNGACSRLAAIGDELIIMAMDSLNIVILAAGKGKRMNSQVPKVLIPLNGVPMVVQVIKAAKKLNPKKIILVVGYMGESVITATQMFDVEYVWQNKQLGTGHAVKQVKPLLKEKNTRTLVLCGDTPLIQSQTLNTMLENHIKENAAASILTAKVEEPKGYGRIVRNNLGHLLKMVEDKDASQIEKEINEINSGIYVFETELLFEGLNQINNNNIQQEYFLPDVINVFLKEKRKIAVFSIDNPIEIMGANTEEQLNNLVELVKN
;
A
#
# COMPACT_ATOMS: atom_id res chain seq x y z
N MET A 1 -11.95 21.06 -6.88
CA MET A 1 -12.23 19.62 -6.65
C MET A 1 -10.88 18.91 -6.64
N SER A 2 -10.53 18.25 -5.52
CA SER A 2 -9.40 17.32 -5.50
C SER A 2 -9.72 16.17 -6.46
N LEU A 3 -8.91 15.98 -7.51
CA LEU A 3 -9.05 14.86 -8.43
C LEU A 3 -8.39 13.64 -7.77
N THR A 4 -9.20 12.83 -7.11
CA THR A 4 -8.77 11.51 -6.62
C THR A 4 -8.35 10.67 -7.81
N VAL A 5 -7.09 10.21 -7.86
CA VAL A 5 -6.68 9.23 -8.88
C VAL A 5 -7.20 7.86 -8.47
N GLN A 6 -7.94 7.26 -9.38
CA GLN A 6 -8.30 5.86 -9.32
C GLN A 6 -7.34 5.08 -10.20
N MET A 7 -6.72 4.04 -9.66
CA MET A 7 -5.80 3.19 -10.39
C MET A 7 -6.57 2.05 -11.04
N LEU A 8 -6.27 1.75 -12.31
CA LEU A 8 -6.80 0.58 -12.97
C LEU A 8 -6.31 -0.66 -12.22
N LYS A 9 -7.22 -1.35 -11.53
CA LYS A 9 -6.94 -2.60 -10.82
C LYS A 9 -6.87 -3.75 -11.80
N SER A 10 -7.91 -3.88 -12.61
CA SER A 10 -8.09 -5.02 -13.51
C SER A 10 -8.98 -4.65 -14.67
N LYS A 11 -8.89 -5.45 -15.74
CA LYS A 11 -9.63 -5.20 -16.96
C LYS A 11 -9.92 -6.48 -17.74
N ILE A 12 -11.14 -6.60 -18.26
CA ILE A 12 -11.53 -7.61 -19.24
C ILE A 12 -11.61 -6.92 -20.61
N HIS A 13 -10.79 -7.38 -21.54
CA HIS A 13 -10.69 -6.83 -22.89
C HIS A 13 -11.61 -7.56 -23.88
N LYS A 14 -12.43 -6.78 -24.60
CA LYS A 14 -13.30 -7.26 -25.68
C LYS A 14 -14.26 -8.42 -25.31
N PRO A 15 -14.83 -8.50 -24.10
CA PRO A 15 -15.98 -9.38 -23.89
C PRO A 15 -17.12 -8.93 -24.81
N ARG A 16 -17.85 -9.89 -25.40
CA ARG A 16 -18.99 -9.63 -26.27
C ARG A 16 -20.28 -9.83 -25.51
N VAL A 17 -21.21 -8.87 -25.59
CA VAL A 17 -22.52 -8.98 -24.97
C VAL A 17 -23.24 -10.21 -25.50
N THR A 18 -23.58 -11.15 -24.62
CA THR A 18 -24.28 -12.40 -24.95
C THR A 18 -25.76 -12.36 -24.59
N GLY A 19 -26.17 -11.43 -23.73
CA GLY A 19 -27.55 -11.33 -23.23
C GLY A 19 -27.90 -9.92 -22.75
N LEU A 20 -29.20 -9.65 -22.69
CA LEU A 20 -29.76 -8.41 -22.18
C LEU A 20 -31.02 -8.75 -21.35
N GLU A 21 -31.00 -8.49 -20.05
CA GLU A 21 -32.16 -8.72 -19.18
C GLU A 21 -32.69 -7.40 -18.61
N LEU A 22 -33.74 -6.86 -19.23
CA LEU A 22 -34.30 -5.56 -18.88
C LEU A 22 -35.04 -5.55 -17.52
N ASN A 23 -35.56 -6.69 -17.07
CA ASN A 23 -36.41 -6.77 -15.88
C ASN A 23 -35.66 -7.11 -14.59
N TYR A 24 -34.35 -6.83 -14.56
CA TYR A 24 -33.47 -7.06 -13.40
C TYR A 24 -32.91 -5.74 -12.85
N GLU A 25 -32.55 -5.71 -11.56
CA GLU A 25 -31.94 -4.53 -10.93
C GLU A 25 -30.49 -4.33 -11.42
N GLY A 26 -30.22 -3.20 -12.08
CA GLY A 26 -29.05 -3.00 -12.95
C GLY A 26 -27.71 -3.57 -12.46
N SER A 27 -27.00 -4.29 -13.34
CA SER A 27 -25.71 -4.96 -13.10
C SER A 27 -25.09 -5.40 -14.43
N ILE A 28 -23.90 -6.02 -14.38
CA ILE A 28 -23.36 -6.81 -15.50
C ILE A 28 -22.99 -8.21 -15.00
N LYS A 29 -23.63 -9.23 -15.56
CA LYS A 29 -23.29 -10.63 -15.31
C LYS A 29 -22.19 -11.05 -16.27
N VAL A 30 -21.11 -11.60 -15.73
CA VAL A 30 -19.94 -12.02 -16.53
C VAL A 30 -19.53 -13.43 -16.12
N ASP A 31 -19.10 -14.24 -17.09
CA ASP A 31 -18.52 -15.56 -16.85
C ASP A 31 -17.52 -15.51 -15.69
N LYS A 32 -17.77 -16.36 -14.70
CA LYS A 32 -16.95 -16.47 -13.49
C LYS A 32 -15.47 -16.72 -13.81
N ASP A 33 -15.14 -17.47 -14.85
CA ASP A 33 -13.75 -17.69 -15.28
C ASP A 33 -13.08 -16.39 -15.74
N LEU A 34 -13.80 -15.50 -16.43
CA LEU A 34 -13.26 -14.21 -16.87
C LEU A 34 -13.06 -13.27 -15.69
N ILE A 35 -14.00 -13.22 -14.75
CA ILE A 35 -13.89 -12.43 -13.52
C ILE A 35 -12.67 -12.88 -12.71
N GLU A 36 -12.55 -14.18 -12.44
CA GLU A 36 -11.46 -14.75 -11.64
C GLU A 36 -10.09 -14.53 -12.31
N LYS A 37 -9.98 -14.76 -13.64
CA LYS A 37 -8.72 -14.54 -14.38
C LYS A 37 -8.31 -13.09 -14.45
N ALA A 38 -9.27 -12.17 -14.49
CA ALA A 38 -8.99 -10.75 -14.46
C ALA A 38 -8.62 -10.24 -13.05
N GLY A 39 -8.78 -11.05 -12.00
CA GLY A 39 -8.57 -10.60 -10.62
C GLY A 39 -9.65 -9.63 -10.15
N MET A 40 -10.86 -9.75 -10.68
CA MET A 40 -12.05 -8.98 -10.26
C MET A 40 -12.82 -9.74 -9.17
N LEU A 41 -13.55 -9.01 -8.32
CA LEU A 41 -14.39 -9.57 -7.27
C LEU A 41 -15.87 -9.59 -7.68
N PHE A 42 -16.63 -10.53 -7.12
CA PHE A 42 -18.09 -10.51 -7.27
C PHE A 42 -18.65 -9.28 -6.56
N TYR A 43 -19.64 -8.64 -7.19
CA TYR A 43 -20.26 -7.39 -6.74
C TYR A 43 -19.31 -6.20 -6.70
N GLU A 44 -18.14 -6.31 -7.35
CA GLU A 44 -17.22 -5.19 -7.50
C GLU A 44 -17.77 -4.13 -8.45
N LYS A 45 -17.62 -2.86 -8.06
CA LYS A 45 -17.95 -1.72 -8.92
C LYS A 45 -17.01 -1.71 -10.12
N VAL A 46 -17.58 -1.64 -11.31
CA VAL A 46 -16.85 -1.58 -12.58
C VAL A 46 -17.30 -0.39 -13.43
N GLN A 47 -16.34 0.14 -14.19
CA GLN A 47 -16.61 1.01 -15.31
C GLN A 47 -16.66 0.17 -16.59
N VAL A 48 -17.72 0.32 -17.36
CA VAL A 48 -17.92 -0.37 -18.63
C VAL A 48 -17.86 0.65 -19.76
N VAL A 49 -17.10 0.33 -20.79
CA VAL A 49 -17.02 1.09 -22.04
C VAL A 49 -17.52 0.19 -23.16
N ASN A 50 -18.49 0.66 -23.92
CA ASN A 50 -18.96 -0.02 -25.13
C ASN A 50 -18.18 0.53 -26.33
N ASN A 51 -17.39 -0.30 -26.99
CA ASN A 51 -16.56 0.11 -28.12
C ASN A 51 -17.39 0.36 -29.39
N ASN A 52 -18.59 -0.20 -29.48
CA ASN A 52 -19.44 -0.11 -30.66
C ASN A 52 -20.21 1.22 -30.71
N ASN A 53 -20.67 1.73 -29.56
CA ASN A 53 -21.50 2.93 -29.49
C ASN A 53 -20.91 4.08 -28.64
N GLY A 54 -19.77 3.87 -27.99
CA GLY A 54 -19.09 4.88 -27.19
C GLY A 54 -19.67 5.12 -25.79
N ASN A 55 -20.74 4.41 -25.40
CA ASN A 55 -21.31 4.55 -24.05
C ASN A 55 -20.29 4.19 -22.98
N ARG A 56 -20.28 5.00 -21.91
CA ARG A 56 -19.50 4.75 -20.69
C ARG A 56 -20.44 4.81 -19.49
N PHE A 57 -20.43 3.77 -18.67
CA PHE A 57 -21.30 3.68 -17.51
C PHE A 57 -20.65 2.91 -16.38
N GLU A 58 -21.15 3.11 -15.17
CA GLU A 58 -20.71 2.40 -13.97
C GLU A 58 -21.80 1.42 -13.53
N THR A 59 -21.39 0.23 -13.08
CA THR A 59 -22.28 -0.80 -12.55
C THR A 59 -21.49 -1.74 -11.64
N TYR A 60 -22.00 -2.92 -11.31
CA TYR A 60 -21.28 -3.94 -10.54
C TYR A 60 -21.37 -5.34 -11.16
N LEU A 61 -20.38 -6.18 -10.87
CA LEU A 61 -20.25 -7.54 -11.40
C LEU A 61 -21.19 -8.53 -10.70
N ILE A 62 -21.85 -9.38 -11.48
CA ILE A 62 -22.55 -10.57 -10.99
C ILE A 62 -21.88 -11.81 -11.60
N PRO A 63 -21.58 -12.86 -10.80
CA PRO A 63 -20.97 -14.06 -11.34
C PRO A 63 -21.97 -14.85 -12.20
N GLY A 64 -21.55 -15.14 -13.43
CA GLY A 64 -22.19 -16.11 -14.31
C GLY A 64 -21.77 -17.56 -14.00
N LYS A 65 -22.26 -18.49 -14.82
CA LYS A 65 -21.78 -19.87 -14.89
C LYS A 65 -20.34 -19.91 -15.40
N LYS A 66 -19.52 -20.75 -14.78
CA LYS A 66 -18.11 -20.93 -15.12
C LYS A 66 -17.95 -21.50 -16.54
N GLY A 67 -17.13 -20.85 -17.37
CA GLY A 67 -16.80 -21.26 -18.74
C GLY A 67 -17.92 -21.03 -19.75
N SER A 68 -18.93 -20.23 -19.40
CA SER A 68 -20.06 -19.92 -20.29
C SER A 68 -19.71 -18.91 -21.38
N GLY A 69 -18.68 -18.10 -21.17
CA GLY A 69 -18.41 -16.91 -21.98
C GLY A 69 -19.47 -15.83 -21.86
N GLU A 70 -20.40 -15.92 -20.91
CA GLU A 70 -21.52 -15.00 -20.81
C GLU A 70 -21.08 -13.59 -20.39
N VAL A 71 -21.74 -12.61 -20.98
CA VAL A 71 -21.61 -11.18 -20.70
C VAL A 71 -23.00 -10.59 -20.88
N GLU A 72 -23.79 -10.55 -19.83
CA GLU A 72 -25.17 -10.11 -19.87
C GLU A 72 -25.33 -8.79 -19.12
N LEU A 73 -25.85 -7.77 -19.80
CA LEU A 73 -26.17 -6.49 -19.18
C LEU A 73 -27.60 -6.54 -18.66
N ASN A 74 -27.77 -6.10 -17.42
CA ASN A 74 -29.04 -6.18 -16.72
C ASN A 74 -29.62 -4.78 -16.44
N GLY A 75 -30.95 -4.69 -16.41
CA GLY A 75 -31.71 -3.50 -16.04
C GLY A 75 -31.44 -2.30 -16.97
N ALA A 76 -31.18 -1.14 -16.36
CA ALA A 76 -30.90 0.08 -17.12
C ALA A 76 -29.66 -0.05 -18.03
N CYS A 77 -28.67 -0.86 -17.64
CA CYS A 77 -27.46 -1.08 -18.43
C CYS A 77 -27.76 -1.78 -19.77
N SER A 78 -28.82 -2.59 -19.83
CA SER A 78 -29.23 -3.28 -21.07
C SER A 78 -29.63 -2.32 -22.19
N ARG A 79 -29.98 -1.07 -21.86
CA ARG A 79 -30.31 -0.03 -22.84
C ARG A 79 -29.07 0.62 -23.46
N LEU A 80 -27.88 0.33 -22.92
CA LEU A 80 -26.62 0.97 -23.30
C LEU A 80 -25.76 0.13 -24.25
N ALA A 81 -26.24 -1.06 -24.65
CA ALA A 81 -25.58 -1.95 -25.61
C ALA A 81 -26.57 -2.85 -26.34
N ALA A 82 -26.10 -3.50 -27.40
CA ALA A 82 -26.78 -4.58 -28.11
C ALA A 82 -26.05 -5.92 -27.92
N ILE A 83 -26.75 -7.04 -28.13
CA ILE A 83 -26.12 -8.36 -28.22
C ILE A 83 -25.07 -8.32 -29.33
N GLY A 84 -23.87 -8.81 -29.03
CA GLY A 84 -22.71 -8.82 -29.93
C GLY A 84 -21.75 -7.63 -29.79
N ASP A 85 -22.15 -6.56 -29.09
CA ASP A 85 -21.28 -5.41 -28.83
C ASP A 85 -20.02 -5.82 -28.06
N GLU A 86 -18.88 -5.23 -28.43
CA GLU A 86 -17.62 -5.41 -27.72
C GLU A 86 -17.50 -4.40 -26.58
N LEU A 87 -17.26 -4.89 -25.37
CA LEU A 87 -17.08 -4.05 -24.21
C LEU A 87 -15.60 -3.95 -23.79
N ILE A 88 -15.34 -3.04 -22.86
CA ILE A 88 -14.18 -3.04 -21.97
C ILE A 88 -14.75 -2.90 -20.57
N ILE A 89 -14.44 -3.85 -19.70
CA ILE A 89 -14.89 -3.84 -18.30
C ILE A 89 -13.66 -3.57 -17.45
N MET A 90 -13.69 -2.53 -16.62
CA MET A 90 -12.57 -2.08 -15.79
C MET A 90 -13.00 -2.01 -14.33
N ALA A 91 -12.21 -2.59 -13.43
CA ALA A 91 -12.31 -2.29 -12.01
C ALA A 91 -11.24 -1.26 -11.64
N MET A 92 -11.63 -0.29 -10.82
CA MET A 92 -10.76 0.79 -10.38
C MET A 92 -10.62 0.70 -8.85
N ASP A 93 -9.40 0.85 -8.33
CA ASP A 93 -9.13 0.92 -6.90
C ASP A 93 -8.69 2.33 -6.49
N SER A 94 -8.90 2.66 -5.22
CA SER A 94 -8.37 3.88 -4.61
C SER A 94 -7.15 3.59 -3.73
N LEU A 95 -6.21 4.52 -3.71
CA LEU A 95 -5.03 4.47 -2.86
C LEU A 95 -5.21 5.36 -1.62
N ASN A 96 -5.01 4.78 -0.45
CA ASN A 96 -4.79 5.50 0.80
C ASN A 96 -3.29 5.46 1.14
N ILE A 97 -2.77 6.53 1.72
CA ILE A 97 -1.39 6.58 2.22
C ILE A 97 -1.42 6.82 3.72
N VAL A 98 -0.70 5.99 4.47
CA VAL A 98 -0.47 6.15 5.91
C VAL A 98 0.99 6.49 6.13
N ILE A 99 1.30 7.64 6.72
CA ILE A 99 2.66 8.05 7.06
C ILE A 99 2.85 7.91 8.57
N LEU A 100 3.82 7.10 8.99
CA LEU A 100 4.14 6.87 10.38
C LEU A 100 5.09 7.95 10.91
N ALA A 101 4.61 8.78 11.84
CA ALA A 101 5.34 9.92 12.40
C ALA A 101 5.22 10.02 13.94
N ALA A 102 4.78 8.95 14.60
CA ALA A 102 4.47 8.95 16.04
C ALA A 102 5.65 8.63 16.97
N GLY A 103 6.77 8.17 16.41
CA GLY A 103 7.92 7.68 17.17
C GLY A 103 8.72 8.78 17.85
N LYS A 104 9.17 8.52 19.10
CA LYS A 104 10.02 9.44 19.88
C LYS A 104 11.42 9.64 19.27
N GLY A 105 11.94 8.65 18.53
CA GLY A 105 13.30 8.72 17.98
C GLY A 105 14.40 8.68 19.04
N LYS A 106 14.27 7.81 20.06
CA LYS A 106 15.14 7.74 21.26
C LYS A 106 16.67 7.76 21.03
N ARG A 107 17.14 7.41 19.83
CA ARG A 107 18.55 7.36 19.42
C ARG A 107 19.09 8.71 18.93
N MET A 108 18.21 9.62 18.52
CA MET A 108 18.52 11.00 18.18
C MET A 108 18.42 11.80 19.47
N ASN A 109 19.53 12.32 19.99
CA ASN A 109 19.53 13.16 21.19
C ASN A 109 18.97 14.57 20.88
N SER A 110 17.75 14.62 20.35
CA SER A 110 17.10 15.82 19.82
C SER A 110 15.93 16.24 20.70
N GLN A 111 15.76 17.55 20.88
CA GLN A 111 14.60 18.14 21.56
C GLN A 111 13.36 18.22 20.65
N VAL A 112 13.53 17.95 19.35
CA VAL A 112 12.43 17.94 18.37
C VAL A 112 12.14 16.51 17.88
N PRO A 113 10.90 16.19 17.49
CA PRO A 113 10.57 14.93 16.83
C PRO A 113 11.52 14.63 15.68
N LYS A 114 11.99 13.38 15.61
CA LYS A 114 12.91 12.91 14.57
C LYS A 114 12.47 13.31 13.16
N VAL A 115 11.19 13.14 12.86
CA VAL A 115 10.58 13.43 11.56
C VAL A 115 10.56 14.93 11.19
N LEU A 116 10.76 15.82 12.17
CA LEU A 116 10.85 17.27 11.97
C LEU A 116 12.29 17.77 11.78
N ILE A 117 13.28 16.91 11.99
CA ILE A 117 14.68 17.27 11.73
C ILE A 117 14.82 17.55 10.23
N PRO A 118 15.37 18.72 9.84
CA PRO A 118 15.44 19.09 8.44
C PRO A 118 16.57 18.34 7.72
N LEU A 119 16.27 17.90 6.50
CA LEU A 119 17.27 17.52 5.50
C LEU A 119 17.25 18.59 4.41
N ASN A 120 18.39 19.27 4.19
CA ASN A 120 18.49 20.45 3.30
C ASN A 120 17.42 21.53 3.58
N GLY A 121 17.19 21.83 4.86
CA GLY A 121 16.28 22.89 5.30
C GLY A 121 14.79 22.51 5.27
N VAL A 122 14.44 21.29 4.85
CA VAL A 122 13.04 20.80 4.80
C VAL A 122 12.85 19.64 5.78
N PRO A 123 11.88 19.70 6.71
CA PRO A 123 11.57 18.58 7.60
C PRO A 123 11.37 17.27 6.85
N MET A 124 11.93 16.16 7.35
CA MET A 124 11.85 14.86 6.66
C MET A 124 10.42 14.46 6.31
N VAL A 125 9.47 14.62 7.23
CA VAL A 125 8.05 14.29 7.01
C VAL A 125 7.43 15.11 5.88
N VAL A 126 7.87 16.37 5.71
CA VAL A 126 7.38 17.24 4.63
C VAL A 126 7.84 16.72 3.27
N GLN A 127 9.06 16.19 3.17
CA GLN A 127 9.54 15.56 1.93
C GLN A 127 8.75 14.30 1.60
N VAL A 128 8.47 13.47 2.60
CA VAL A 128 7.63 12.26 2.45
C VAL A 128 6.21 12.62 2.02
N ILE A 129 5.58 13.64 2.62
CA ILE A 129 4.25 14.11 2.20
C ILE A 129 4.28 14.60 0.74
N LYS A 130 5.31 15.37 0.34
CA LYS A 130 5.46 15.83 -1.05
C LYS A 130 5.59 14.66 -2.04
N ALA A 131 6.35 13.63 -1.70
CA ALA A 131 6.45 12.41 -2.51
C ALA A 131 5.10 11.69 -2.59
N ALA A 132 4.45 11.47 -1.44
CA ALA A 132 3.14 10.82 -1.33
C ALA A 132 2.04 11.52 -2.14
N LYS A 133 1.98 12.86 -2.12
CA LYS A 133 0.97 13.63 -2.86
C LYS A 133 1.06 13.44 -4.37
N LYS A 134 2.24 13.17 -4.93
CA LYS A 134 2.41 12.94 -6.37
C LYS A 134 1.74 11.65 -6.86
N LEU A 135 1.40 10.73 -5.94
CA LEU A 135 0.61 9.53 -6.25
C LEU A 135 -0.90 9.83 -6.33
N ASN A 136 -1.31 11.08 -6.09
CA ASN A 136 -2.71 11.53 -6.07
C ASN A 136 -3.65 10.60 -5.27
N PRO A 137 -3.27 10.26 -4.01
CA PRO A 137 -4.04 9.34 -3.20
C PRO A 137 -5.41 9.94 -2.87
N LYS A 138 -6.37 9.08 -2.56
CA LYS A 138 -7.67 9.48 -2.04
C LYS A 138 -7.54 10.18 -0.68
N LYS A 139 -6.64 9.68 0.16
CA LYS A 139 -6.34 10.22 1.49
C LYS A 139 -4.88 10.04 1.84
N ILE A 140 -4.33 11.01 2.56
CA ILE A 140 -3.06 10.88 3.28
C ILE A 140 -3.36 11.02 4.76
N ILE A 141 -2.95 10.03 5.55
CA ILE A 141 -3.18 9.97 6.99
C ILE A 141 -1.84 9.97 7.69
N LEU A 142 -1.57 11.01 8.48
CA LEU A 142 -0.36 11.14 9.27
C LEU A 142 -0.61 10.64 10.70
N VAL A 143 0.09 9.56 11.08
CA VAL A 143 0.02 9.03 12.44
C VAL A 143 1.01 9.78 13.32
N VAL A 144 0.50 10.59 14.25
CA VAL A 144 1.28 11.44 15.15
C VAL A 144 1.27 10.88 16.58
N GLY A 145 2.24 11.25 17.40
CA GLY A 145 2.42 10.68 18.74
C GLY A 145 3.27 11.59 19.61
N TYR A 146 4.53 11.21 19.86
CA TYR A 146 5.45 12.02 20.65
C TYR A 146 5.57 13.44 20.09
N MET A 147 5.20 14.45 20.89
CA MET A 147 5.10 15.86 20.49
C MET A 147 4.32 16.06 19.17
N GLY A 148 3.23 15.32 18.99
CA GLY A 148 2.43 15.31 17.77
C GLY A 148 1.91 16.70 17.36
N GLU A 149 1.64 17.60 18.31
CA GLU A 149 1.22 18.99 18.03
C GLU A 149 2.25 19.75 17.19
N SER A 150 3.54 19.56 17.46
CA SER A 150 4.62 20.16 16.66
C SER A 150 4.63 19.59 15.24
N VAL A 151 4.34 18.29 15.09
CA VAL A 151 4.25 17.64 13.78
C VAL A 151 3.06 18.20 12.99
N ILE A 152 1.89 18.27 13.62
CA ILE A 152 0.67 18.86 13.03
C ILE A 152 0.94 20.30 12.59
N THR A 153 1.53 21.12 13.45
CA THR A 153 1.84 22.53 13.15
C THR A 153 2.75 22.65 11.92
N ALA A 154 3.77 21.79 11.82
CA ALA A 154 4.70 21.79 10.69
C ALA A 154 4.08 21.28 9.38
N THR A 155 2.98 20.51 9.44
CA THR A 155 2.35 19.89 8.26
C THR A 155 0.94 20.39 7.96
N GLN A 156 0.39 21.33 8.74
CA GLN A 156 -0.99 21.83 8.59
C GLN A 156 -1.31 22.47 7.23
N MET A 157 -0.29 22.93 6.50
CA MET A 157 -0.45 23.47 5.14
C MET A 157 -0.76 22.39 4.09
N PHE A 158 -0.60 21.11 4.44
CA PHE A 158 -0.93 19.98 3.59
C PHE A 158 -2.31 19.44 3.92
N ASP A 159 -3.06 19.07 2.88
CA ASP A 159 -4.31 18.32 2.99
C ASP A 159 -4.03 16.87 3.43
N VAL A 160 -3.92 16.69 4.74
CA VAL A 160 -3.67 15.40 5.41
C VAL A 160 -4.59 15.25 6.63
N GLU A 161 -5.05 14.03 6.89
CA GLU A 161 -5.79 13.70 8.11
C GLU A 161 -4.83 13.24 9.21
N TYR A 162 -5.09 13.60 10.46
CA TYR A 162 -4.22 13.24 11.59
C TYR A 162 -4.86 12.15 12.45
N VAL A 163 -4.05 11.17 12.85
CA VAL A 163 -4.46 10.11 13.78
C VAL A 163 -3.44 10.04 14.92
N TRP A 164 -3.93 10.05 16.15
CA TRP A 164 -3.07 9.99 17.33
C TRP A 164 -2.76 8.56 17.74
N GLN A 165 -1.47 8.26 17.87
CA GLN A 165 -0.95 7.11 18.60
C GLN A 165 -0.47 7.59 19.98
N ASN A 166 -1.40 7.71 20.92
CA ASN A 166 -1.14 8.21 22.28
C ASN A 166 -0.10 7.37 23.05
N LYS A 167 -0.13 6.04 22.85
CA LYS A 167 0.86 5.10 23.41
C LYS A 167 1.68 4.48 22.27
N GLN A 168 3.00 4.65 22.29
CA GLN A 168 3.90 4.10 21.27
C GLN A 168 4.14 2.60 21.51
N LEU A 169 3.15 1.77 21.20
CA LEU A 169 3.19 0.31 21.34
C LEU A 169 3.65 -0.41 20.06
N GLY A 170 4.47 0.24 19.23
CA GLY A 170 4.98 -0.30 17.96
C GLY A 170 4.28 0.20 16.69
N THR A 171 4.87 -0.11 15.53
CA THR A 171 4.41 0.34 14.20
C THR A 171 3.09 -0.28 13.78
N GLY A 172 2.84 -1.55 14.10
CA GLY A 172 1.56 -2.20 13.87
C GLY A 172 0.44 -1.54 14.70
N HIS A 173 0.73 -1.16 15.95
CA HIS A 173 -0.22 -0.39 16.77
C HIS A 173 -0.51 0.99 16.17
N ALA A 174 0.48 1.66 15.59
CA ALA A 174 0.30 2.95 14.92
C ALA A 174 -0.68 2.84 13.74
N VAL A 175 -0.50 1.85 12.86
CA VAL A 175 -1.39 1.62 11.73
C VAL A 175 -2.79 1.21 12.18
N LYS A 176 -2.92 0.42 13.26
CA LYS A 176 -4.24 0.07 13.84
C LYS A 176 -5.08 1.30 14.19
N GLN A 177 -4.47 2.40 14.62
CA GLN A 177 -5.20 3.62 14.99
C GLN A 177 -5.95 4.24 13.80
N VAL A 178 -5.51 3.93 12.57
CA VAL A 178 -6.04 4.53 11.33
C VAL A 178 -7.34 3.86 10.87
N LYS A 179 -7.67 2.68 11.41
CA LYS A 179 -8.86 1.88 11.02
C LYS A 179 -10.18 2.68 10.93
N PRO A 180 -10.51 3.63 11.83
CA PRO A 180 -11.74 4.39 11.72
C PRO A 180 -11.87 5.23 10.44
N LEU A 181 -10.75 5.59 9.81
CA LEU A 181 -10.70 6.39 8.58
C LEU A 181 -10.64 5.55 7.30
N LEU A 182 -10.34 4.25 7.42
CA LEU A 182 -10.15 3.31 6.30
C LEU A 182 -11.22 2.21 6.31
N LYS A 183 -12.47 2.60 6.08
CA LYS A 183 -13.65 1.70 6.07
C LYS A 183 -14.09 1.26 4.66
N GLU A 184 -13.47 1.84 3.65
CA GLU A 184 -13.86 1.65 2.26
C GLU A 184 -13.31 0.34 1.72
N LYS A 185 -14.17 -0.41 1.03
CA LYS A 185 -13.79 -1.62 0.31
C LYS A 185 -13.02 -1.26 -0.96
N ASN A 186 -12.28 -2.23 -1.51
CA ASN A 186 -11.54 -2.07 -2.77
C ASN A 186 -10.59 -0.86 -2.72
N THR A 187 -9.80 -0.81 -1.64
CA THR A 187 -8.76 0.18 -1.48
C THR A 187 -7.46 -0.50 -1.11
N ARG A 188 -6.35 0.13 -1.53
CA ARG A 188 -5.01 -0.22 -1.07
C ARG A 188 -4.51 0.80 -0.08
N THR A 189 -3.67 0.35 0.84
CA THR A 189 -2.98 1.21 1.79
C THR A 189 -1.48 1.10 1.58
N LEU A 190 -0.86 2.20 1.14
CA LEU A 190 0.59 2.37 1.14
C LEU A 190 1.02 2.95 2.48
N VAL A 191 1.83 2.22 3.23
CA VAL A 191 2.40 2.66 4.50
C VAL A 191 3.81 3.17 4.26
N LEU A 192 4.10 4.39 4.70
CA LEU A 192 5.38 5.07 4.59
C LEU A 192 5.92 5.43 5.98
N CYS A 193 7.25 5.53 6.08
CA CYS A 193 7.93 6.02 7.28
C CYS A 193 8.22 7.53 7.13
N GLY A 194 7.82 8.34 8.10
CA GLY A 194 7.99 9.81 8.05
C GLY A 194 9.44 10.31 8.13
N ASP A 195 10.40 9.40 8.29
CA ASP A 195 11.84 9.65 8.39
C ASP A 195 12.64 9.11 7.20
N THR A 196 11.98 8.79 6.08
CA THR A 196 12.61 8.36 4.81
C THR A 196 12.51 9.47 3.76
N PRO A 197 13.21 10.61 3.94
CA PRO A 197 12.97 11.83 3.17
C PRO A 197 13.31 11.74 1.69
N LEU A 198 14.14 10.77 1.29
CA LEU A 198 14.64 10.62 -0.09
C LEU A 198 13.80 9.66 -0.94
N ILE A 199 12.69 9.14 -0.41
CA ILE A 199 11.81 8.25 -1.14
C ILE A 199 11.21 8.95 -2.37
N GLN A 200 11.33 8.32 -3.54
CA GLN A 200 10.83 8.89 -4.78
C GLN A 200 9.41 8.41 -5.10
N SER A 201 8.59 9.31 -5.66
CA SER A 201 7.25 8.98 -6.15
C SER A 201 7.26 7.91 -7.24
N GLN A 202 8.30 7.88 -8.07
CA GLN A 202 8.50 6.91 -9.14
C GLN A 202 8.69 5.50 -8.59
N THR A 203 9.52 5.36 -7.56
CA THR A 203 9.73 4.10 -6.83
C THR A 203 8.44 3.60 -6.20
N LEU A 204 7.68 4.48 -5.56
CA LEU A 204 6.39 4.12 -4.96
C LEU A 204 5.35 3.70 -6.02
N ASN A 205 5.28 4.40 -7.16
CA ASN A 205 4.40 4.00 -8.27
C ASN A 205 4.78 2.64 -8.84
N THR A 206 6.07 2.40 -9.08
CA THR A 206 6.55 1.11 -9.61
C THR A 206 6.27 -0.04 -8.64
N MET A 207 6.42 0.21 -7.33
CA MET A 207 6.04 -0.75 -6.30
C MET A 207 4.53 -1.06 -6.32
N LEU A 208 3.68 -0.06 -6.49
CA LEU A 208 2.22 -0.22 -6.61
C LEU A 208 1.84 -1.02 -7.86
N GLU A 209 2.46 -0.74 -9.00
CA GLU A 209 2.25 -1.49 -10.24
C GLU A 209 2.64 -2.96 -10.08
N ASN A 210 3.79 -3.22 -9.45
CA ASN A 210 4.24 -4.59 -9.16
C ASN A 210 3.27 -5.32 -8.22
N HIS A 211 2.79 -4.64 -7.16
CA HIS A 211 1.79 -5.17 -6.24
C HIS A 211 0.52 -5.64 -6.96
N ILE A 212 0.01 -4.79 -7.87
CA ILE A 212 -1.19 -5.09 -8.68
C ILE A 212 -0.91 -6.26 -9.63
N LYS A 213 0.20 -6.21 -10.37
CA LYS A 213 0.58 -7.23 -11.35
C LYS A 213 0.73 -8.62 -10.72
N GLU A 214 1.33 -8.69 -9.54
CA GLU A 214 1.51 -9.95 -8.81
C GLU A 214 0.24 -10.41 -8.09
N ASN A 215 -0.83 -9.62 -8.09
CA ASN A 215 -2.05 -9.84 -7.30
C ASN A 215 -1.70 -10.18 -5.84
N ALA A 216 -0.79 -9.39 -5.26
CA ALA A 216 -0.22 -9.68 -3.95
C ALA A 216 -1.14 -9.19 -2.82
N ALA A 217 -1.24 -9.96 -1.73
CA ALA A 217 -1.92 -9.52 -0.52
C ALA A 217 -1.16 -8.38 0.19
N ALA A 218 0.17 -8.43 0.09
CA ALA A 218 1.05 -7.37 0.55
C ALA A 218 2.31 -7.27 -0.33
N SER A 219 2.90 -6.09 -0.37
CA SER A 219 4.21 -5.85 -0.96
C SER A 219 5.11 -5.12 0.00
N ILE A 220 6.41 -5.42 -0.08
CA ILE A 220 7.45 -4.84 0.77
C ILE A 220 8.52 -4.25 -0.12
N LEU A 221 8.92 -3.01 0.17
CA LEU A 221 10.07 -2.38 -0.45
C LEU A 221 11.34 -2.77 0.30
N THR A 222 12.37 -3.19 -0.42
CA THR A 222 13.63 -3.69 0.15
C THR A 222 14.82 -3.13 -0.62
N ALA A 223 16.00 -3.16 -0.03
CA ALA A 223 17.25 -2.94 -0.76
C ALA A 223 18.36 -3.76 -0.11
N LYS A 224 19.44 -3.98 -0.85
CA LYS A 224 20.69 -4.49 -0.26
C LYS A 224 21.54 -3.31 0.18
N VAL A 225 22.10 -3.41 1.38
CA VAL A 225 22.99 -2.40 1.97
C VAL A 225 24.27 -3.03 2.48
N GLU A 226 25.35 -2.26 2.55
CA GLU A 226 26.61 -2.72 3.12
C GLU A 226 26.51 -2.86 4.64
N GLU A 227 25.82 -1.94 5.30
CA GLU A 227 25.67 -1.89 6.76
C GLU A 227 24.21 -2.08 7.19
N PRO A 228 23.74 -3.33 7.40
CA PRO A 228 22.33 -3.60 7.67
C PRO A 228 21.93 -3.44 9.15
N LYS A 229 22.87 -3.08 10.03
CA LYS A 229 22.65 -2.95 11.47
C LYS A 229 21.50 -2.00 11.79
N GLY A 230 20.58 -2.45 12.64
CA GLY A 230 19.42 -1.68 13.07
C GLY A 230 18.19 -1.75 12.15
N TYR A 231 18.27 -2.45 11.01
CA TYR A 231 17.14 -2.69 10.11
C TYR A 231 16.58 -4.11 10.24
N GLY A 232 15.29 -4.31 9.96
CA GLY A 232 14.75 -5.67 9.80
C GLY A 232 15.38 -6.40 8.60
N ARG A 233 15.49 -7.72 8.68
CA ARG A 233 16.10 -8.59 7.65
C ARG A 233 15.05 -9.32 6.83
N ILE A 234 15.34 -9.46 5.53
CA ILE A 234 14.53 -10.21 4.57
C ILE A 234 15.13 -11.60 4.44
N VAL A 235 14.54 -12.59 5.11
CA VAL A 235 15.06 -13.97 5.12
C VAL A 235 14.45 -14.73 3.95
N ARG A 236 15.30 -15.26 3.06
CA ARG A 236 14.88 -16.05 1.88
C ARG A 236 15.36 -17.50 1.98
N ASN A 237 14.68 -18.40 1.28
CA ASN A 237 15.16 -19.78 1.08
C ASN A 237 16.14 -19.87 -0.10
N ASN A 238 16.67 -21.07 -0.33
CA ASN A 238 17.61 -21.35 -1.42
C ASN A 238 17.01 -21.15 -2.83
N LEU A 239 15.68 -21.08 -2.94
CA LEU A 239 14.97 -20.77 -4.20
C LEU A 239 14.70 -19.27 -4.36
N GLY A 240 15.17 -18.44 -3.44
CA GLY A 240 14.95 -16.99 -3.44
C GLY A 240 13.57 -16.54 -2.93
N HIS A 241 12.72 -17.46 -2.45
CA HIS A 241 11.41 -17.12 -1.91
C HIS A 241 11.53 -16.55 -0.49
N LEU A 242 10.71 -15.55 -0.18
CA LEU A 242 10.61 -14.98 1.17
C LEU A 242 10.13 -16.04 2.17
N LEU A 243 10.93 -16.30 3.20
CA LEU A 243 10.60 -17.21 4.30
C LEU A 243 9.99 -16.46 5.49
N LYS A 244 10.62 -15.36 5.91
CA LYS A 244 10.15 -14.54 7.03
C LYS A 244 10.83 -13.18 7.03
N MET A 245 10.25 -12.25 7.78
CA MET A 245 10.89 -11.01 8.19
C MET A 245 11.25 -11.08 9.67
N VAL A 246 12.39 -10.53 10.05
CA VAL A 246 12.86 -10.49 11.43
C VAL A 246 13.47 -9.13 11.76
N GLU A 247 13.12 -8.55 12.89
CA GLU A 247 13.68 -7.28 13.34
C GLU A 247 15.12 -7.46 13.86
N ASP A 248 15.97 -6.43 13.75
CA ASP A 248 17.41 -6.50 14.05
C ASP A 248 17.72 -7.03 15.47
N LYS A 249 16.88 -6.67 16.45
CA LYS A 249 17.06 -7.11 17.85
C LYS A 249 16.69 -8.57 18.05
N ASP A 250 15.72 -9.08 17.31
CA ASP A 250 15.20 -10.43 17.40
C ASP A 250 15.92 -11.40 16.43
N ALA A 251 16.76 -10.87 15.55
CA ALA A 251 17.56 -11.65 14.59
C ALA A 251 18.69 -12.45 15.27
N SER A 252 18.84 -13.71 14.86
CA SER A 252 19.99 -14.56 15.19
C SER A 252 21.29 -14.00 14.59
N GLN A 253 22.43 -14.53 15.03
CA GLN A 253 23.73 -14.08 14.51
C GLN A 253 23.86 -14.29 13.00
N ILE A 254 23.35 -15.40 12.48
CA ILE A 254 23.35 -15.71 11.04
C ILE A 254 22.41 -14.77 10.29
N GLU A 255 21.23 -14.47 10.84
CA GLU A 255 20.29 -13.55 10.18
C GLU A 255 20.83 -12.12 10.12
N LYS A 256 21.64 -11.70 11.10
CA LYS A 256 22.26 -10.36 11.12
C LYS A 256 23.26 -10.14 9.97
N GLU A 257 23.80 -11.22 9.39
CA GLU A 257 24.68 -11.18 8.22
C GLU A 257 23.92 -10.97 6.90
N ILE A 258 22.58 -11.02 6.92
CA ILE A 258 21.77 -10.74 5.74
C ILE A 258 21.82 -9.25 5.44
N ASN A 259 22.19 -8.91 4.19
CA ASN A 259 22.32 -7.53 3.73
C ASN A 259 21.05 -6.97 3.07
N GLU A 260 20.05 -7.80 2.78
CA GLU A 260 18.76 -7.35 2.28
C GLU A 260 17.87 -6.89 3.44
N ILE A 261 17.58 -5.59 3.46
CA ILE A 261 16.88 -4.93 4.56
C ILE A 261 15.42 -4.59 4.24
N ASN A 262 14.63 -4.54 5.31
CA ASN A 262 13.28 -4.01 5.31
C ASN A 262 13.31 -2.47 5.38
N SER A 263 12.69 -1.80 4.40
CA SER A 263 12.56 -0.34 4.38
C SER A 263 11.51 0.21 5.36
N GLY A 264 10.57 -0.63 5.82
CA GLY A 264 9.38 -0.17 6.52
C GLY A 264 8.30 0.44 5.60
N ILE A 265 8.48 0.37 4.27
CA ILE A 265 7.50 0.79 3.27
C ILE A 265 6.76 -0.43 2.72
N TYR A 266 5.43 -0.37 2.76
CA TYR A 266 4.57 -1.51 2.42
C TYR A 266 3.35 -1.08 1.62
N VAL A 267 2.86 -1.97 0.75
CA VAL A 267 1.52 -1.86 0.16
C VAL A 267 0.70 -3.03 0.65
N PHE A 268 -0.54 -2.78 1.06
CA PHE A 268 -1.49 -3.82 1.44
C PHE A 268 -2.82 -3.60 0.75
N GLU A 269 -3.53 -4.68 0.47
CA GLU A 269 -4.99 -4.61 0.37
C GLU A 269 -5.55 -4.20 1.75
N THR A 270 -6.32 -3.11 1.81
CA THR A 270 -6.66 -2.45 3.08
C THR A 270 -7.43 -3.37 4.03
N GLU A 271 -8.34 -4.20 3.52
CA GLU A 271 -9.07 -5.16 4.35
C GLU A 271 -8.13 -6.20 4.96
N LEU A 272 -7.22 -6.76 4.15
CA LEU A 272 -6.23 -7.74 4.59
C LEU A 272 -5.29 -7.15 5.63
N LEU A 273 -4.84 -5.90 5.46
CA LEU A 273 -4.01 -5.19 6.44
C LEU A 273 -4.62 -5.27 7.84
N PHE A 274 -5.92 -4.97 7.98
CA PHE A 274 -6.58 -5.01 9.27
C PHE A 274 -6.87 -6.43 9.77
N GLU A 275 -7.09 -7.40 8.88
CA GLU A 275 -7.12 -8.83 9.25
C GLU A 275 -5.79 -9.26 9.87
N GLY A 276 -4.68 -9.01 9.19
CA GLY A 276 -3.35 -9.38 9.65
C GLY A 276 -2.93 -8.63 10.92
N LEU A 277 -3.26 -7.35 11.03
CA LEU A 277 -3.03 -6.57 12.26
C LEU A 277 -3.75 -7.18 13.47
N ASN A 278 -4.92 -7.79 13.32
CA ASN A 278 -5.60 -8.44 14.45
C ASN A 278 -4.90 -9.71 14.94
N GLN A 279 -4.00 -10.28 14.14
CA GLN A 279 -3.31 -11.54 14.44
C GLN A 279 -1.89 -11.34 14.98
N ILE A 280 -1.28 -10.17 14.82
CA ILE A 280 0.03 -9.88 15.39
C ILE A 280 -0.05 -9.70 16.91
N ASN A 281 1.01 -10.12 17.60
CA ASN A 281 1.18 -9.97 19.04
C ASN A 281 2.43 -9.13 19.34
N ASN A 282 2.77 -8.99 20.62
CA ASN A 282 3.93 -8.25 21.09
C ASN A 282 4.95 -9.14 21.81
N ASN A 283 5.02 -10.44 21.46
CA ASN A 283 5.95 -11.40 22.05
C ASN A 283 7.33 -11.30 21.39
N ASN A 284 7.97 -10.14 21.53
CA ASN A 284 9.33 -9.86 21.06
C ASN A 284 10.11 -9.11 22.14
N ILE A 285 11.42 -8.91 21.90
CA ILE A 285 12.32 -8.27 22.87
C ILE A 285 11.85 -6.85 23.25
N GLN A 286 11.15 -6.16 22.36
CA GLN A 286 10.70 -4.78 22.59
C GLN A 286 9.30 -4.68 23.19
N GLN A 287 8.56 -5.80 23.27
CA GLN A 287 7.16 -5.84 23.70
C GLN A 287 6.24 -4.93 22.87
N GLU A 288 6.55 -4.76 21.58
CA GLU A 288 5.84 -3.89 20.64
C GLU A 288 5.09 -4.69 19.57
N TYR A 289 4.02 -4.13 19.00
CA TYR A 289 3.35 -4.71 17.83
C TYR A 289 4.05 -4.22 16.55
N PHE A 290 4.80 -5.09 15.87
CA PHE A 290 5.50 -4.72 14.64
C PHE A 290 4.63 -4.93 13.40
N LEU A 291 4.53 -3.90 12.56
CA LEU A 291 3.89 -4.00 11.25
C LEU A 291 4.50 -5.11 10.36
N PRO A 292 5.84 -5.31 10.31
CA PRO A 292 6.41 -6.43 9.54
C PRO A 292 5.86 -7.81 9.91
N ASP A 293 5.36 -8.02 11.13
CA ASP A 293 4.77 -9.31 11.52
C ASP A 293 3.48 -9.64 10.76
N VAL A 294 2.81 -8.65 10.17
CA VAL A 294 1.66 -8.88 9.27
C VAL A 294 2.10 -9.70 8.05
N ILE A 295 3.31 -9.48 7.54
CA ILE A 295 3.87 -10.28 6.45
C ILE A 295 4.07 -11.72 6.89
N ASN A 296 4.61 -11.93 8.10
CA ASN A 296 4.80 -13.26 8.66
C ASN A 296 3.46 -14.01 8.84
N VAL A 297 2.39 -13.32 9.21
CA VAL A 297 1.02 -13.87 9.24
C VAL A 297 0.59 -14.30 7.83
N PHE A 298 0.72 -13.44 6.84
CA PHE A 298 0.30 -13.74 5.47
C PHE A 298 1.09 -14.87 4.82
N LEU A 299 2.39 -14.99 5.11
CA LEU A 299 3.21 -16.10 4.65
C LEU A 299 2.71 -17.44 5.22
N LYS A 300 2.31 -17.48 6.51
CA LYS A 300 1.71 -18.67 7.13
C LYS A 300 0.36 -19.04 6.49
N GLU A 301 -0.43 -18.04 6.12
CA GLU A 301 -1.69 -18.19 5.40
C GLU A 301 -1.50 -18.52 3.91
N LYS A 302 -0.25 -18.65 3.43
CA LYS A 302 0.11 -18.87 2.02
C LYS A 302 -0.43 -17.81 1.06
N ARG A 303 -0.66 -16.59 1.57
CA ARG A 303 -1.01 -15.45 0.71
C ARG A 303 0.21 -15.01 -0.10
N LYS A 304 -0.04 -14.49 -1.29
CA LYS A 304 1.01 -13.99 -2.17
C LYS A 304 1.60 -12.70 -1.58
N ILE A 305 2.92 -12.69 -1.40
CA ILE A 305 3.70 -11.51 -0.99
C ILE A 305 4.66 -11.16 -2.11
N ALA A 306 4.62 -9.91 -2.57
CA ALA A 306 5.60 -9.41 -3.55
C ALA A 306 6.71 -8.64 -2.85
N VAL A 307 7.96 -9.02 -3.09
CA VAL A 307 9.12 -8.30 -2.56
C VAL A 307 9.71 -7.47 -3.69
N PHE A 308 9.66 -6.15 -3.55
CA PHE A 308 10.17 -5.21 -4.54
C PHE A 308 11.52 -4.67 -4.04
N SER A 309 12.60 -5.04 -4.72
CA SER A 309 13.96 -4.62 -4.37
C SER A 309 14.37 -3.46 -5.27
N ILE A 310 14.98 -2.43 -4.70
CA ILE A 310 15.52 -1.29 -5.44
C ILE A 310 17.04 -1.33 -5.46
N ASP A 311 17.61 -0.82 -6.56
CA ASP A 311 19.07 -0.78 -6.76
C ASP A 311 19.73 0.36 -5.97
N ASN A 312 19.01 1.46 -5.75
CA ASN A 312 19.50 2.61 -4.99
C ASN A 312 18.98 2.59 -3.54
N PRO A 313 19.73 2.05 -2.57
CA PRO A 313 19.27 1.99 -1.19
C PRO A 313 19.07 3.36 -0.53
N ILE A 314 19.69 4.43 -1.06
CA ILE A 314 19.61 5.78 -0.49
C ILE A 314 18.17 6.26 -0.35
N GLU A 315 17.28 5.89 -1.28
CA GLU A 315 15.86 6.29 -1.25
C GLU A 315 15.12 5.81 -0.01
N ILE A 316 15.52 4.66 0.55
CA ILE A 316 14.86 4.04 1.71
C ILE A 316 15.64 4.24 3.00
N MET A 317 16.77 4.95 2.94
CA MET A 317 17.53 5.30 4.13
C MET A 317 16.78 6.37 4.93
N GLY A 318 16.67 6.12 6.23
CA GLY A 318 16.21 7.11 7.21
C GLY A 318 17.30 7.45 8.20
N ALA A 319 17.15 8.57 8.88
CA ALA A 319 18.10 9.02 9.89
C ALA A 319 17.69 8.53 11.29
N ASN A 320 18.21 7.39 11.75
CA ASN A 320 17.96 6.92 13.13
C ASN A 320 19.01 7.39 14.15
N THR A 321 20.19 7.79 13.68
CA THR A 321 21.28 8.38 14.46
C THR A 321 21.74 9.68 13.82
N GLU A 322 22.45 10.53 14.57
CA GLU A 322 23.02 11.78 14.06
C GLU A 322 24.05 11.52 12.95
N GLU A 323 24.83 10.45 13.07
CA GLU A 323 25.75 9.97 12.02
C GLU A 323 25.00 9.65 10.72
N GLN A 324 23.89 8.91 10.79
CA GLN A 324 23.07 8.59 9.62
C GLN A 324 22.46 9.85 9.00
N LEU A 325 22.07 10.84 9.81
CA LEU A 325 21.58 12.12 9.30
C LEU A 325 22.68 12.86 8.53
N ASN A 326 23.89 12.94 9.08
CA ASN A 326 25.01 13.61 8.41
C ASN A 326 25.37 12.94 7.09
N ASN A 327 25.40 11.60 7.07
CA ASN A 327 25.62 10.83 5.85
C ASN A 327 24.54 11.12 4.80
N LEU A 328 23.26 11.19 5.21
CA LEU A 328 22.17 11.58 4.32
C LEU A 328 22.32 13.01 3.80
N VAL A 329 22.75 13.96 4.63
CA VAL A 329 22.98 15.35 4.19
C VAL A 329 24.10 15.42 3.14
N GLU A 330 25.19 14.67 3.33
CA GLU A 330 26.29 14.63 2.36
C GLU A 330 25.88 14.00 1.04
N LEU A 331 25.11 12.90 1.08
CA LEU A 331 24.62 12.22 -0.12
C LEU A 331 23.70 13.09 -0.98
N VAL A 332 22.98 14.05 -0.40
CA VAL A 332 22.04 14.92 -1.14
C VAL A 332 22.72 16.20 -1.64
N LYS A 333 23.93 16.52 -1.14
CA LYS A 333 24.73 17.66 -1.63
C LYS A 333 25.50 17.32 -2.91
N ASN A 334 25.77 16.03 -3.14
CA ASN A 334 26.44 15.51 -4.33
C ASN A 334 25.42 15.11 -5.42
#